data_AF-A0A936IQ19-F1
#
_entry.id   AF-A0A936IQ19-F1
#
_cell.length_a   1.000
_cell.length_b   1.000
_cell.length_c   1.000
_cell.angle_alpha   90.00
_cell.angle_beta   90.00
_cell.angle_gamma   90.00
#
_symmetry.space_group_name_H-M   'P 1'
#
loop_
_entity.id
_entity.type
_entity.pdbx_description
1 polymer ?
#
loop_
_entity_poly.entity_id
_entity_poly.type
_entity_poly.pdbx_seq_one_letter_code
_entity_poly.pdbx_strand_id
1 'polypeptide(L)'
;MALRRTVPAALAAALLLILTSCSTGPAPPAKGSPEFLWLAAQETFRTGDYERAADHLEALTKTDNEFRSKAVAMKFVLLAGIAEGYMDLAEHYEFGARANKANPTPFRKMVIENRTHASREAVRLAELAGRLAEITPAGEITLDFPAPRGSAAMPPVLLAAAKGTLPSAAEAEQVRKTAIERGVLLAVCRSAGAPKDAAKMHETFKAPPVTVKVSQFALGAAEAYFVTSQLFSRQKLDLPDRERIFLESAQRFLDKADAGDSRAKDLKKQLEAAHKQLSRRT
;
A
#
# COMPACT_ATOMS: atom_id res chain seq x y z
N MET A 1 -12.71 -60.13 54.71
CA MET A 1 -12.62 -61.23 53.72
C MET A 1 -13.62 -60.92 52.61
N ALA A 2 -13.19 -61.05 51.35
CA ALA A 2 -13.93 -60.88 50.09
C ALA A 2 -14.22 -59.45 49.56
N LEU A 3 -13.33 -59.06 48.65
CA LEU A 3 -13.42 -58.06 47.58
C LEU A 3 -14.39 -58.54 46.46
N ARG A 4 -15.14 -57.65 45.79
CA ARG A 4 -15.53 -57.70 44.35
C ARG A 4 -16.41 -56.47 44.00
N ARG A 5 -15.87 -55.43 43.37
CA ARG A 5 -15.70 -55.18 41.91
C ARG A 5 -17.01 -54.84 41.17
N THR A 6 -17.22 -53.55 40.87
CA THR A 6 -17.80 -53.04 39.61
C THR A 6 -17.54 -51.52 39.46
N VAL A 7 -16.32 -51.15 39.07
CA VAL A 7 -16.06 -49.91 38.31
C VAL A 7 -15.41 -50.41 37.03
N PRO A 8 -16.11 -50.42 35.87
CA PRO A 8 -15.91 -49.31 34.92
C PRO A 8 -17.06 -49.18 33.87
N ALA A 9 -17.89 -48.14 33.93
CA ALA A 9 -18.78 -47.83 32.80
C ALA A 9 -19.01 -46.33 32.63
N ALA A 10 -19.07 -45.58 33.73
CA ALA A 10 -19.31 -44.14 33.66
C ALA A 10 -18.09 -43.32 33.19
N LEU A 11 -16.85 -43.80 33.38
CA LEU A 11 -15.64 -43.04 33.02
C LEU A 11 -15.24 -43.16 31.54
N ALA A 12 -15.69 -44.21 30.84
CA ALA A 12 -15.37 -44.42 29.42
C ALA A 12 -16.27 -43.59 28.48
N ALA A 13 -17.50 -43.29 28.89
CA ALA A 13 -18.43 -42.46 28.10
C ALA A 13 -18.08 -40.97 28.14
N ALA A 14 -17.45 -40.48 29.21
CA ALA A 14 -17.04 -39.08 29.34
C ALA A 14 -15.77 -38.74 28.53
N LEU A 15 -14.90 -39.74 28.26
CA LEU A 15 -13.66 -39.52 27.52
C LEU A 15 -13.82 -39.57 25.99
N LEU A 16 -14.92 -40.16 25.49
CA LEU A 16 -15.24 -40.24 24.05
C LEU A 16 -15.96 -38.99 23.52
N LEU A 17 -16.50 -38.13 24.39
CA LEU A 17 -17.15 -36.86 24.01
C LEU A 17 -16.19 -35.67 23.92
N ILE A 18 -14.93 -35.84 24.34
CA ILE A 18 -13.91 -34.76 24.27
C ILE A 18 -13.13 -34.82 22.95
N LEU A 19 -13.20 -35.93 22.20
CA LEU A 19 -12.45 -36.13 20.95
C LEU A 19 -13.23 -35.74 19.68
N THR A 20 -14.50 -35.35 19.78
CA THR A 20 -15.32 -34.94 18.61
C THR A 20 -15.49 -33.42 18.49
N SER A 21 -14.85 -32.62 19.36
CA SER A 21 -15.03 -31.16 19.37
C SER A 21 -13.99 -30.36 18.57
N CYS A 22 -13.22 -30.99 17.67
CA CYS A 22 -12.25 -30.30 16.83
C CYS A 22 -12.22 -30.86 15.41
N SER A 23 -13.22 -30.55 14.57
CA SER A 23 -13.08 -30.36 13.11
C SER A 23 -14.44 -30.28 12.42
N THR A 24 -15.29 -29.35 12.84
CA THR A 24 -16.47 -28.93 12.05
C THR A 24 -16.30 -27.49 11.60
N GLY A 25 -15.12 -27.17 11.07
CA GLY A 25 -14.91 -25.96 10.28
C GLY A 25 -15.28 -26.23 8.82
N PRO A 26 -15.78 -25.24 8.07
CA PRO A 26 -15.86 -25.33 6.62
C PRO A 26 -14.51 -25.75 6.05
N ALA A 27 -14.52 -26.54 4.96
CA ALA A 27 -13.28 -26.87 4.26
C ALA A 27 -12.56 -25.58 3.85
N PRO A 28 -11.23 -25.49 4.01
CA PRO A 28 -10.50 -24.29 3.64
C PRO A 28 -10.68 -24.02 2.13
N PRO A 29 -10.71 -22.75 1.71
CA PRO A 29 -10.89 -22.39 0.30
C PRO A 29 -9.83 -23.06 -0.60
N ALA A 30 -10.27 -23.53 -1.76
CA ALA A 30 -9.38 -24.19 -2.71
C ALA A 30 -8.24 -23.26 -3.14
N LYS A 31 -7.00 -23.76 -3.14
CA LYS A 31 -5.82 -22.97 -3.53
C LYS A 31 -6.02 -22.34 -4.92
N GLY A 32 -5.88 -21.03 -5.00
CA GLY A 32 -6.06 -20.26 -6.22
C GLY A 32 -7.50 -19.80 -6.51
N SER A 33 -8.48 -20.17 -5.68
CA SER A 33 -9.82 -19.58 -5.75
C SER A 33 -9.79 -18.08 -5.38
N PRO A 34 -10.80 -17.29 -5.80
CA PRO A 34 -10.90 -15.89 -5.40
C PRO A 34 -10.87 -15.70 -3.86
N GLU A 35 -11.60 -16.52 -3.12
CA GLU A 35 -11.62 -16.48 -1.65
C GLU A 35 -10.24 -16.81 -1.04
N PHE A 36 -9.55 -17.84 -1.56
CA PHE A 36 -8.20 -18.18 -1.12
C PHE A 36 -7.23 -17.00 -1.32
N LEU A 37 -7.27 -16.36 -2.49
CA LEU A 37 -6.40 -15.23 -2.81
C LEU A 37 -6.72 -14.00 -1.96
N TRP A 38 -8.00 -13.76 -1.68
CA TRP A 38 -8.43 -12.66 -0.81
C TRP A 38 -7.90 -12.84 0.62
N LEU A 39 -8.08 -14.03 1.20
CA LEU A 39 -7.58 -14.35 2.54
C LEU A 39 -6.03 -14.31 2.60
N ALA A 40 -5.36 -14.82 1.56
CA ALA A 40 -3.91 -14.75 1.46
C ALA A 40 -3.41 -13.30 1.43
N ALA A 41 -4.08 -12.42 0.68
CA ALA A 41 -3.77 -11.00 0.65
C ALA A 41 -3.97 -10.31 2.01
N GLN A 42 -5.04 -10.65 2.74
CA GLN A 42 -5.27 -10.12 4.08
C GLN A 42 -4.18 -10.57 5.07
N GLU A 43 -3.73 -11.81 5.00
CA GLU A 43 -2.70 -12.34 5.90
C GLU A 43 -1.31 -11.75 5.61
N THR A 44 -0.91 -11.67 4.34
CA THR A 44 0.37 -11.04 3.98
C THR A 44 0.35 -9.55 4.28
N PHE A 45 -0.78 -8.88 4.11
CA PHE A 45 -0.95 -7.50 4.55
C PHE A 45 -0.77 -7.34 6.06
N ARG A 46 -1.42 -8.18 6.86
CA ARG A 46 -1.35 -8.14 8.34
C ARG A 46 0.07 -8.35 8.84
N THR A 47 0.84 -9.19 8.17
CA THR A 47 2.25 -9.46 8.53
C THR A 47 3.22 -8.37 8.03
N GLY A 48 2.76 -7.44 7.18
CA GLY A 48 3.55 -6.34 6.62
C GLY A 48 4.25 -6.69 5.31
N ASP A 49 3.91 -7.81 4.69
CA ASP A 49 4.40 -8.23 3.37
C ASP A 49 3.48 -7.68 2.27
N TYR A 50 3.57 -6.36 2.08
CA TYR A 50 2.67 -5.62 1.19
C TYR A 50 2.88 -5.90 -0.29
N GLU A 51 4.11 -6.23 -0.71
CA GLU A 51 4.40 -6.62 -2.09
C GLU A 51 3.67 -7.92 -2.42
N ARG A 52 3.76 -8.93 -1.54
CA ARG A 52 3.02 -10.19 -1.71
C ARG A 52 1.50 -10.02 -1.60
N ALA A 53 1.03 -9.13 -0.72
CA ALA A 53 -0.38 -8.77 -0.67
C ALA A 53 -0.87 -8.20 -2.02
N ALA A 54 -0.11 -7.29 -2.63
CA ALA A 54 -0.43 -6.74 -3.94
C ALA A 54 -0.45 -7.81 -5.05
N ASP A 55 0.44 -8.81 -4.97
CA ASP A 55 0.47 -9.93 -5.92
C ASP A 55 -0.75 -10.86 -5.80
N HIS A 56 -1.22 -11.12 -4.58
CA HIS A 56 -2.47 -11.88 -4.39
C HIS A 56 -3.68 -11.10 -4.93
N LEU A 57 -3.74 -9.79 -4.69
CA LEU A 57 -4.80 -8.94 -5.23
C LEU A 57 -4.75 -8.81 -6.75
N GLU A 58 -3.56 -8.85 -7.38
CA GLU A 58 -3.39 -8.79 -8.83
C GLU A 58 -4.29 -9.80 -9.55
N ALA A 59 -4.27 -11.06 -9.10
CA ALA A 59 -5.07 -12.12 -9.69
C ALA A 59 -6.58 -11.83 -9.58
N LEU A 60 -7.04 -11.28 -8.45
CA LEU A 60 -8.45 -10.92 -8.24
C LEU A 60 -8.91 -9.76 -9.11
N THR A 61 -8.01 -8.89 -9.55
CA THR A 61 -8.39 -7.76 -10.42
C THR A 61 -8.57 -8.13 -11.89
N LYS A 62 -8.17 -9.35 -12.30
CA LYS A 62 -8.14 -9.78 -13.71
C LYS A 62 -9.47 -10.34 -14.22
N THR A 63 -10.28 -10.90 -13.34
CA THR A 63 -11.56 -11.54 -13.70
C THR A 63 -12.70 -10.91 -12.91
N ASP A 64 -13.93 -11.11 -13.37
CA ASP A 64 -15.10 -10.75 -12.58
C ASP A 64 -15.30 -11.76 -11.45
N ASN A 65 -15.41 -11.26 -10.23
CA ASN A 65 -15.58 -12.03 -8.99
C ASN A 65 -16.03 -11.11 -7.86
N GLU A 66 -16.55 -11.69 -6.77
CA GLU A 66 -17.11 -10.95 -5.64
C GLU A 66 -16.11 -10.00 -4.94
N PHE A 67 -14.80 -10.25 -5.08
CA PHE A 67 -13.75 -9.44 -4.47
C PHE A 67 -13.18 -8.37 -5.40
N ARG A 68 -13.53 -8.36 -6.71
CA ARG A 68 -12.84 -7.55 -7.72
C ARG A 68 -12.75 -6.07 -7.34
N SER A 69 -13.87 -5.44 -6.97
CA SER A 69 -13.88 -4.01 -6.65
C SER A 69 -13.04 -3.68 -5.41
N LYS A 70 -13.16 -4.51 -4.36
CA LYS A 70 -12.35 -4.36 -3.14
C LYS A 70 -10.87 -4.60 -3.42
N ALA A 71 -10.55 -5.59 -4.24
CA ALA A 71 -9.19 -5.90 -4.64
C ALA A 71 -8.55 -4.77 -5.46
N VAL A 72 -9.29 -4.15 -6.39
CA VAL A 72 -8.82 -2.99 -7.15
C VAL A 72 -8.51 -1.82 -6.20
N ALA A 73 -9.42 -1.50 -5.27
CA ALA A 73 -9.19 -0.42 -4.31
C ALA A 73 -7.98 -0.69 -3.39
N MET A 74 -7.90 -1.88 -2.79
CA MET A 74 -6.80 -2.23 -1.90
C MET A 74 -5.46 -2.33 -2.63
N LYS A 75 -5.44 -2.89 -3.84
CA LYS A 75 -4.23 -2.97 -4.66
C LYS A 75 -3.73 -1.60 -5.06
N PHE A 76 -4.63 -0.67 -5.40
CA PHE A 76 -4.26 0.73 -5.66
C PHE A 76 -3.52 1.32 -4.46
N VAL A 77 -4.08 1.18 -3.26
CA VAL A 77 -3.48 1.72 -2.03
C VAL A 77 -2.10 1.12 -1.76
N LEU A 78 -1.96 -0.20 -1.95
CA LEU A 78 -0.68 -0.89 -1.80
C LEU A 78 0.36 -0.40 -2.80
N LEU A 79 0.05 -0.41 -4.09
CA LEU A 79 1.00 0.00 -5.12
C LEU A 79 1.44 1.46 -4.96
N ALA A 80 0.49 2.36 -4.66
CA ALA A 80 0.80 3.76 -4.39
C ALA A 80 1.73 3.92 -3.18
N GLY A 81 1.43 3.23 -2.08
CA GLY A 81 2.23 3.30 -0.86
C GLY A 81 3.62 2.67 -0.97
N ILE A 82 3.73 1.52 -1.65
CA ILE A 82 5.02 0.85 -1.89
C ILE A 82 5.89 1.72 -2.80
N ALA A 83 5.33 2.26 -3.88
CA ALA A 83 6.05 3.17 -4.77
C ALA A 83 6.57 4.39 -4.01
N GLU A 84 5.74 5.02 -3.17
CA GLU A 84 6.14 6.16 -2.34
C GLU A 84 7.22 5.80 -1.31
N GLY A 85 7.13 4.63 -0.67
CA GLY A 85 8.16 4.15 0.25
C GLY A 85 9.54 4.04 -0.42
N TYR A 86 9.58 3.50 -1.65
CA TYR A 86 10.80 3.46 -2.45
C TYR A 86 11.25 4.85 -2.92
N MET A 87 10.33 5.76 -3.24
CA MET A 87 10.66 7.14 -3.57
C MET A 87 11.28 7.89 -2.39
N ASP A 88 10.73 7.75 -1.19
CA ASP A 88 11.26 8.32 0.05
C ASP A 88 12.70 7.85 0.29
N LEU A 89 12.96 6.54 0.15
CA LEU A 89 14.30 5.98 0.26
C LEU A 89 15.26 6.61 -0.75
N ALA A 90 14.88 6.65 -2.03
CA ALA A 90 15.71 7.22 -3.08
C ALA A 90 16.02 8.70 -2.83
N GLU A 91 15.04 9.49 -2.39
CA GLU A 91 15.20 10.91 -2.13
C GLU A 91 16.17 11.18 -0.97
N HIS A 92 16.05 10.44 0.13
CA HIS A 92 16.93 10.62 1.28
C HIS A 92 18.35 10.10 1.00
N TYR A 93 18.51 9.00 0.25
CA TYR A 93 19.83 8.58 -0.18
C TYR A 93 20.46 9.57 -1.17
N GLU A 94 19.66 10.27 -1.98
CA GLU A 94 20.16 11.34 -2.83
C GLU A 94 20.70 12.52 -2.02
N PHE A 95 20.00 12.92 -0.95
CA PHE A 95 20.54 13.90 0.01
C PHE A 95 21.84 13.39 0.67
N GLY A 96 21.88 12.11 1.04
CA GLY A 96 23.09 11.47 1.57
C GLY A 96 24.27 11.51 0.61
N ALA A 97 24.05 11.25 -0.67
CA ALA A 97 25.09 11.36 -1.71
C ALA A 97 25.61 12.80 -1.86
N ARG A 98 24.76 13.81 -1.68
CA ARG A 98 25.16 15.23 -1.74
C ARG A 98 25.93 15.66 -0.49
N ALA A 99 25.56 15.13 0.67
CA ALA A 99 26.21 15.40 1.95
C ALA A 99 27.58 14.70 2.06
N ASN A 100 27.66 13.42 1.66
CA ASN A 100 28.90 12.63 1.68
C ASN A 100 29.72 12.85 0.39
N LYS A 101 30.27 14.05 0.24
CA LYS A 101 31.09 14.41 -0.93
C LYS A 101 32.36 13.56 -1.09
N ALA A 102 32.88 13.04 0.02
CA ALA A 102 34.09 12.22 0.03
C ALA A 102 33.86 10.84 -0.59
N ASN A 103 32.67 10.24 -0.40
CA ASN A 103 32.33 8.95 -0.98
C ASN A 103 30.83 8.85 -1.31
N PRO A 104 30.36 9.49 -2.40
CA PRO A 104 28.94 9.53 -2.76
C PRO A 104 28.46 8.26 -3.47
N THR A 105 29.37 7.42 -3.94
CA THR A 105 29.06 6.29 -4.84
C THR A 105 28.11 5.26 -4.22
N PRO A 106 28.29 4.81 -2.96
CA PRO A 106 27.36 3.86 -2.34
C PRO A 106 25.92 4.39 -2.28
N PHE A 107 25.75 5.66 -1.90
CA PHE A 107 24.44 6.30 -1.90
C PHE A 107 23.81 6.36 -3.29
N ARG A 108 24.59 6.74 -4.33
CA ARG A 108 24.09 6.78 -5.71
C ARG A 108 23.58 5.41 -6.18
N LYS A 109 24.25 4.33 -5.79
CA LYS A 109 23.77 2.96 -6.07
C LYS A 109 22.40 2.73 -5.42
N MET A 110 22.25 3.07 -4.14
CA MET A 110 20.98 2.94 -3.43
C MET A 110 19.87 3.83 -4.04
N VAL A 111 20.20 5.03 -4.55
CA VAL A 111 19.25 5.89 -5.27
C VAL A 111 18.74 5.18 -6.52
N ILE A 112 19.64 4.63 -7.35
CA ILE A 112 19.27 3.95 -8.60
C ILE A 112 18.41 2.72 -8.31
N GLU A 113 18.81 1.90 -7.34
CA GLU A 113 18.06 0.72 -6.92
C GLU A 113 16.64 1.08 -6.49
N ASN A 114 16.49 2.03 -5.56
CA ASN A 114 15.16 2.39 -5.04
C ASN A 114 14.29 3.09 -6.09
N ARG A 115 14.87 3.92 -6.99
CA ARG A 115 14.10 4.49 -8.12
C ARG A 115 13.63 3.40 -9.10
N THR A 116 14.43 2.35 -9.29
CA THR A 116 14.06 1.20 -10.13
C THR A 116 12.88 0.45 -9.52
N HIS A 117 12.92 0.17 -8.20
CA HIS A 117 11.81 -0.44 -7.49
C HIS A 117 10.55 0.43 -7.53
N ALA A 118 10.66 1.72 -7.21
CA ALA A 118 9.55 2.66 -7.31
C ALA A 118 8.94 2.69 -8.72
N SER A 119 9.78 2.67 -9.76
CA SER A 119 9.30 2.68 -11.15
C SER A 119 8.54 1.41 -11.52
N ARG A 120 8.89 0.24 -10.95
CA ARG A 120 8.15 -1.00 -11.21
C ARG A 120 6.74 -0.94 -10.62
N GLU A 121 6.62 -0.49 -9.37
CA GLU A 121 5.32 -0.35 -8.72
C GLU A 121 4.47 0.76 -9.34
N ALA A 122 5.11 1.85 -9.78
CA ALA A 122 4.45 2.89 -10.56
C ALA A 122 3.83 2.30 -11.85
N VAL A 123 4.57 1.51 -12.64
CA VAL A 123 4.01 0.90 -13.86
C VAL A 123 2.77 0.05 -13.54
N ARG A 124 2.82 -0.78 -12.50
CA ARG A 124 1.64 -1.57 -12.04
C ARG A 124 0.47 -0.67 -11.62
N LEU A 125 0.76 0.47 -11.00
CA LEU A 125 -0.24 1.46 -10.61
C LEU A 125 -0.90 2.13 -11.82
N ALA A 126 -0.12 2.43 -12.87
CA ALA A 126 -0.63 2.97 -14.13
C ALA A 126 -1.54 1.96 -14.85
N GLU A 127 -1.14 0.68 -14.90
CA GLU A 127 -1.96 -0.40 -15.45
C GLU A 127 -3.30 -0.57 -14.73
N LEU A 128 -3.34 -0.26 -13.42
CA LEU A 128 -4.56 -0.33 -12.62
C LEU A 128 -5.54 0.83 -12.85
N ALA A 129 -5.10 1.95 -13.43
CA ALA A 129 -5.88 3.19 -13.52
C ALA A 129 -7.23 3.01 -14.23
N GLY A 130 -7.28 2.18 -15.28
CA GLY A 130 -8.52 1.84 -15.98
C GLY A 130 -9.53 1.16 -15.06
N ARG A 131 -9.10 0.09 -14.37
CA ARG A 131 -9.95 -0.66 -13.43
C ARG A 131 -10.37 0.19 -12.22
N LEU A 132 -9.47 1.05 -11.75
CA LEU A 132 -9.79 1.97 -10.65
C LEU A 132 -10.87 2.97 -11.06
N ALA A 133 -10.85 3.46 -12.30
CA ALA A 133 -11.88 4.35 -12.80
C ALA A 133 -13.26 3.68 -12.93
N GLU A 134 -13.30 2.38 -13.27
CA GLU A 134 -14.54 1.59 -13.33
C GLU A 134 -15.25 1.49 -11.98
N ILE A 135 -14.49 1.44 -10.88
CA ILE A 135 -15.08 1.33 -9.53
C ILE A 135 -15.36 2.68 -8.87
N THR A 136 -15.00 3.80 -9.52
CA THR A 136 -15.16 5.16 -8.99
C THR A 136 -16.16 6.05 -9.76
N PRO A 137 -17.34 5.56 -10.24
CA PRO A 137 -18.30 6.42 -10.94
C PRO A 137 -19.00 7.41 -9.98
N ALA A 138 -19.51 6.92 -8.83
CA ALA A 138 -20.13 7.69 -7.74
C ALA A 138 -20.38 6.76 -6.53
N GLY A 139 -20.75 7.32 -5.38
CA GLY A 139 -21.10 6.54 -4.19
C GLY A 139 -19.94 6.31 -3.25
N GLU A 140 -19.72 5.05 -2.87
CA GLU A 140 -18.77 4.66 -1.82
C GLU A 140 -17.83 3.54 -2.27
N ILE A 141 -16.61 3.54 -1.73
CA ILE A 141 -15.59 2.52 -1.89
C ILE A 141 -15.36 1.84 -0.56
N THR A 142 -15.19 0.52 -0.58
CA THR A 142 -14.84 -0.26 0.60
C THR A 142 -13.35 -0.57 0.64
N LEU A 143 -12.71 -0.23 1.76
CA LEU A 143 -11.35 -0.62 2.14
C LEU A 143 -11.46 -1.68 3.25
N ASP A 144 -11.21 -2.93 2.89
CA ASP A 144 -11.62 -4.10 3.68
C ASP A 144 -10.46 -4.83 4.38
N PHE A 145 -9.35 -4.13 4.54
CA PHE A 145 -8.15 -4.62 5.23
C PHE A 145 -8.00 -3.85 6.54
N PRO A 146 -7.30 -4.39 7.56
CA PRO A 146 -7.05 -3.67 8.80
C PRO A 146 -6.09 -2.49 8.58
N ALA A 147 -5.83 -1.72 9.63
CA ALA A 147 -4.81 -0.67 9.56
C ALA A 147 -3.45 -1.29 9.22
N PRO A 148 -2.68 -0.71 8.28
CA PRO A 148 -1.33 -1.18 8.00
C PRO A 148 -0.43 -0.99 9.22
N ARG A 149 0.61 -1.82 9.31
CA ARG A 149 1.70 -1.66 10.27
C ARG A 149 2.50 -0.40 9.97
N GLY A 150 3.22 0.08 10.97
CA GLY A 150 4.21 1.14 10.83
C GLY A 150 3.80 2.44 11.50
N SER A 151 4.43 3.53 11.07
CA SER A 151 4.21 4.87 11.61
C SER A 151 4.33 5.91 10.50
N ALA A 152 3.60 7.02 10.68
CA ALA A 152 3.71 8.20 9.83
C ALA A 152 4.92 9.10 10.21
N ALA A 153 5.84 8.63 11.04
CA ALA A 153 7.15 9.27 11.26
C ALA A 153 8.19 8.82 10.23
N MET A 154 9.13 9.69 9.88
CA MET A 154 10.24 9.32 9.00
C MET A 154 11.21 8.40 9.77
N PRO A 155 11.71 7.28 9.18
CA PRO A 155 12.63 6.40 9.89
C PRO A 155 13.92 7.14 10.30
N PRO A 156 14.38 7.03 11.56
CA PRO A 156 15.58 7.74 12.02
C PRO A 156 16.84 7.38 11.22
N VAL A 157 16.98 6.12 10.81
CA VAL A 157 18.08 5.65 9.95
C VAL A 157 18.09 6.41 8.62
N LEU A 158 16.92 6.70 8.06
CA LEU A 158 16.80 7.42 6.79
C LEU A 158 17.15 8.91 6.96
N LEU A 159 16.81 9.51 8.11
CA LEU A 159 17.22 10.86 8.47
C LEU A 159 18.75 10.97 8.66
N ALA A 160 19.39 9.94 9.24
CA ALA A 160 20.84 9.88 9.34
C ALA A 160 21.49 9.69 7.96
N ALA A 161 20.91 8.83 7.11
CA ALA A 161 21.34 8.63 5.74
C ALA A 161 21.34 9.92 4.92
N ALA A 162 20.28 10.73 5.04
CA ALA A 162 20.20 12.05 4.39
C ALA A 162 21.31 13.02 4.82
N LYS A 163 21.93 12.82 5.99
CA LYS A 163 23.07 13.59 6.49
C LYS A 163 24.43 13.01 6.08
N GLY A 164 24.45 11.95 5.29
CA GLY A 164 25.66 11.34 4.74
C GLY A 164 26.17 10.11 5.50
N THR A 165 25.47 9.66 6.55
CA THR A 165 25.78 8.42 7.27
C THR A 165 25.32 7.21 6.48
N LEU A 166 26.24 6.43 5.93
CA LEU A 166 25.87 5.25 5.14
C LEU A 166 25.32 4.16 6.06
N PRO A 167 24.08 3.67 5.86
CA PRO A 167 23.56 2.54 6.63
C PRO A 167 24.33 1.26 6.30
N SER A 168 24.47 0.39 7.29
CA SER A 168 24.88 -0.99 7.07
C SER A 168 23.86 -1.76 6.23
N ALA A 169 24.23 -2.93 5.70
CA ALA A 169 23.31 -3.76 4.90
C ALA A 169 22.04 -4.16 5.68
N ALA A 170 22.18 -4.50 6.97
CA ALA A 170 21.05 -4.85 7.82
C ALA A 170 20.13 -3.64 8.08
N GLU A 171 20.71 -2.47 8.35
CA GLU A 171 19.93 -1.23 8.51
C GLU A 171 19.23 -0.82 7.21
N ALA A 172 19.90 -0.97 6.06
CA ALA A 172 19.34 -0.67 4.76
C ALA A 172 18.12 -1.54 4.43
N GLU A 173 18.14 -2.81 4.83
CA GLU A 173 17.00 -3.70 4.64
C GLU A 173 15.84 -3.38 5.60
N GLN A 174 16.16 -3.15 6.88
CA GLN A 174 15.14 -2.80 7.87
C GLN A 174 14.48 -1.45 7.56
N VAL A 175 15.27 -0.44 7.16
CA VAL A 175 14.73 0.88 6.82
C VAL A 175 13.89 0.83 5.55
N ARG A 176 14.21 -0.06 4.60
CA ARG A 176 13.37 -0.30 3.43
C ARG A 176 11.98 -0.79 3.83
N LYS A 177 11.92 -1.83 4.67
CA LYS A 177 10.66 -2.35 5.20
C LYS A 177 9.84 -1.27 5.90
N THR A 178 10.46 -0.50 6.79
CA THR A 178 9.78 0.56 7.53
C THR A 178 9.34 1.73 6.62
N ALA A 179 10.11 2.07 5.58
CA ALA A 179 9.72 3.08 4.61
C ALA A 179 8.51 2.64 3.77
N ILE A 180 8.44 1.36 3.39
CA ILE A 180 7.27 0.79 2.71
C ILE A 180 6.06 0.77 3.64
N GLU A 181 6.21 0.31 4.89
CA GLU A 181 5.16 0.37 5.92
C GLU A 181 4.60 1.78 6.09
N ARG A 182 5.49 2.77 6.20
CA ARG A 182 5.13 4.19 6.25
C ARG A 182 4.36 4.62 4.99
N GLY A 183 4.88 4.31 3.79
CA GLY A 183 4.26 4.71 2.52
C GLY A 183 2.85 4.12 2.37
N VAL A 184 2.67 2.84 2.70
CA VAL A 184 1.35 2.18 2.70
C VAL A 184 0.41 2.82 3.72
N LEU A 185 0.88 3.11 4.94
CA LEU A 185 0.07 3.83 5.93
C LEU A 185 -0.40 5.19 5.41
N LEU A 186 0.49 5.98 4.83
CA LEU A 186 0.14 7.29 4.27
C LEU A 186 -0.81 7.18 3.07
N ALA A 187 -0.63 6.17 2.22
CA ALA A 187 -1.54 5.90 1.12
C ALA A 187 -2.96 5.56 1.62
N VAL A 188 -3.10 4.71 2.64
CA VAL A 188 -4.40 4.43 3.25
C VAL A 188 -4.98 5.69 3.88
N CYS A 189 -4.18 6.49 4.59
CA CYS A 189 -4.61 7.78 5.17
C CYS A 189 -5.22 8.71 4.12
N ARG A 190 -4.52 8.89 2.99
CA ARG A 190 -4.99 9.75 1.89
C ARG A 190 -6.27 9.20 1.25
N SER A 191 -6.31 7.90 0.95
CA SER A 191 -7.48 7.24 0.35
C SER A 191 -8.69 7.19 1.26
N ALA A 192 -8.49 7.21 2.58
CA ALA A 192 -9.56 7.29 3.57
C ALA A 192 -9.99 8.72 3.92
N GLY A 193 -9.40 9.75 3.29
CA GLY A 193 -9.74 11.16 3.54
C GLY A 193 -9.17 11.73 4.85
N ALA A 194 -8.17 11.08 5.45
CA ALA A 194 -7.49 11.50 6.67
C ALA A 194 -5.95 11.61 6.47
N PRO A 195 -5.47 12.36 5.47
CA PRO A 195 -4.08 12.32 4.99
C PRO A 195 -3.01 12.69 6.03
N LYS A 196 -3.40 13.39 7.11
CA LYS A 196 -2.50 13.88 8.16
C LYS A 196 -2.77 13.25 9.53
N ASP A 197 -3.62 12.25 9.60
CA ASP A 197 -4.12 11.71 10.87
C ASP A 197 -4.02 10.17 10.91
N ALA A 198 -2.79 9.69 11.04
CA ALA A 198 -2.48 8.27 11.17
C ALA A 198 -3.13 7.65 12.42
N ALA A 199 -3.30 8.43 13.49
CA ALA A 199 -3.93 7.97 14.73
C ALA A 199 -5.42 7.68 14.51
N LYS A 200 -6.17 8.61 13.91
CA LYS A 200 -7.56 8.39 13.50
C LYS A 200 -7.70 7.26 12.50
N MET A 201 -6.71 7.08 11.64
CA MET A 201 -6.64 5.97 10.71
C MET A 201 -6.56 4.63 11.42
N HIS A 202 -5.65 4.48 12.40
CA HIS A 202 -5.57 3.26 13.20
C HIS A 202 -6.87 2.98 13.95
N GLU A 203 -7.57 4.00 14.45
CA GLU A 203 -8.87 3.83 15.12
C GLU A 203 -9.96 3.35 14.15
N THR A 204 -10.11 4.04 13.02
CA THR A 204 -11.12 3.74 12.00
C THR A 204 -10.99 2.31 11.47
N PHE A 205 -9.75 1.84 11.32
CA PHE A 205 -9.43 0.54 10.74
C PHE A 205 -9.25 -0.59 11.78
N LYS A 206 -9.68 -0.40 13.03
CA LYS A 206 -9.77 -1.50 14.02
C LYS A 206 -10.83 -2.54 13.64
N ALA A 207 -11.90 -2.10 12.96
CA ALA A 207 -13.03 -2.94 12.56
C ALA A 207 -13.35 -2.71 11.06
N PRO A 208 -12.55 -3.27 10.14
CA PRO A 208 -12.92 -3.30 8.72
C PRO A 208 -14.22 -4.11 8.53
N PRO A 209 -14.99 -3.87 7.46
CA PRO A 209 -14.70 -2.96 6.34
C PRO A 209 -14.89 -1.48 6.67
N VAL A 210 -14.02 -0.63 6.10
CA VAL A 210 -14.16 0.83 6.16
C VAL A 210 -14.71 1.34 4.83
N THR A 211 -15.79 2.11 4.89
CA THR A 211 -16.42 2.68 3.70
C THR A 211 -16.12 4.17 3.57
N VAL A 212 -15.70 4.60 2.38
CA VAL A 212 -15.25 5.96 2.09
C VAL A 212 -15.99 6.51 0.88
N LYS A 213 -16.28 7.81 0.85
CA LYS A 213 -16.93 8.41 -0.32
C LYS A 213 -15.98 8.35 -1.53
N VAL A 214 -16.53 8.09 -2.71
CA VAL A 214 -15.76 8.09 -3.97
C VAL A 214 -15.01 9.41 -4.16
N SER A 215 -15.61 10.56 -3.82
CA SER A 215 -14.93 11.86 -3.93
C SER A 215 -13.68 11.98 -3.03
N GLN A 216 -13.71 11.39 -1.84
CA GLN A 216 -12.57 11.35 -0.92
C GLN A 216 -11.49 10.39 -1.42
N PHE A 217 -11.90 9.19 -1.83
CA PHE A 217 -10.99 8.19 -2.37
C PHE A 217 -10.32 8.65 -3.66
N ALA A 218 -11.09 9.25 -4.58
CA ALA A 218 -10.59 9.79 -5.84
C ALA A 218 -9.61 10.94 -5.62
N LEU A 219 -9.82 11.80 -4.61
CA LEU A 219 -8.82 12.81 -4.24
C LEU A 219 -7.52 12.16 -3.74
N GLY A 220 -7.60 11.13 -2.89
CA GLY A 220 -6.42 10.36 -2.49
C GLY A 220 -5.72 9.68 -3.66
N ALA A 221 -6.49 9.21 -4.65
CA ALA A 221 -5.96 8.65 -5.89
C ALA A 221 -5.24 9.70 -6.73
N ALA A 222 -5.84 10.87 -6.91
CA ALA A 222 -5.23 11.99 -7.62
C ALA A 222 -3.91 12.42 -6.98
N GLU A 223 -3.88 12.56 -5.64
CA GLU A 223 -2.67 12.86 -4.88
C GLU A 223 -1.58 11.80 -5.11
N ALA A 224 -1.94 10.51 -5.07
CA ALA A 224 -0.98 9.42 -5.28
C ALA A 224 -0.39 9.40 -6.71
N TYR A 225 -1.23 9.57 -7.74
CA TYR A 225 -0.76 9.66 -9.13
C TYR A 225 0.14 10.88 -9.33
N PHE A 226 -0.19 12.03 -8.71
CA PHE A 226 0.65 13.21 -8.76
C PHE A 226 1.99 13.03 -8.05
N VAL A 227 2.01 12.45 -6.84
CA VAL A 227 3.25 12.13 -6.13
C VAL A 227 4.10 11.21 -7.00
N THR A 228 3.51 10.13 -7.54
CA THR A 228 4.23 9.15 -8.37
C THR A 228 4.76 9.78 -9.66
N SER A 229 4.09 10.78 -10.25
CA SER A 229 4.59 11.47 -11.44
C SER A 229 5.96 12.13 -11.19
N GLN A 230 6.23 12.58 -9.96
CA GLN A 230 7.49 13.22 -9.61
C GLN A 230 8.70 12.31 -9.81
N LEU A 231 8.52 10.98 -9.73
CA LEU A 231 9.56 9.99 -10.02
C LEU A 231 10.10 10.11 -11.46
N PHE A 232 9.25 10.52 -12.40
CA PHE A 232 9.56 10.62 -13.83
C PHE A 232 9.98 12.02 -14.27
N SER A 233 10.01 12.98 -13.32
CA SER A 233 10.49 14.33 -13.55
C SER A 233 11.95 14.38 -14.01
N ARG A 234 12.35 15.52 -14.57
CA ARG A 234 13.70 15.78 -15.11
C ARG A 234 14.84 15.50 -14.12
N GLN A 235 14.60 15.73 -12.83
CA GLN A 235 15.63 15.58 -11.80
C GLN A 235 15.75 14.14 -11.29
N LYS A 236 14.79 13.28 -11.64
CA LYS A 236 14.72 11.89 -11.18
C LYS A 236 15.01 10.92 -12.33
N LEU A 237 14.00 10.29 -12.93
CA LEU A 237 14.20 9.33 -14.03
C LEU A 237 14.17 9.97 -15.43
N ASP A 238 13.69 11.21 -15.56
CA ASP A 238 13.60 11.94 -16.82
C ASP A 238 12.86 11.16 -17.93
N LEU A 239 11.66 10.69 -17.62
CA LEU A 239 10.79 9.94 -18.54
C LEU A 239 9.50 10.74 -18.79
N PRO A 240 9.53 11.77 -19.65
CA PRO A 240 8.43 12.74 -19.79
C PRO A 240 7.10 12.10 -20.22
N ASP A 241 7.12 11.04 -21.05
CA ASP A 241 5.90 10.32 -21.43
C ASP A 241 5.26 9.60 -20.24
N ARG A 242 6.06 9.04 -19.34
CA ARG A 242 5.53 8.43 -18.11
C ARG A 242 4.99 9.52 -17.20
N GLU A 243 5.74 10.59 -16.99
CA GLU A 243 5.28 11.74 -16.20
C GLU A 243 3.91 12.23 -16.70
N ARG A 244 3.73 12.38 -18.02
CA ARG A 244 2.45 12.75 -18.65
C ARG A 244 1.32 11.80 -18.27
N ILE A 245 1.50 10.49 -18.43
CA ILE A 245 0.49 9.47 -18.10
C ILE A 245 0.02 9.58 -16.65
N PHE A 246 0.96 9.81 -15.72
CA PHE A 246 0.63 9.97 -14.30
C PHE A 246 -0.09 11.30 -14.02
N LEU A 247 0.33 12.40 -14.63
CA LEU A 247 -0.35 13.69 -14.48
C LEU A 247 -1.78 13.65 -15.06
N GLU A 248 -1.97 13.03 -16.22
CA GLU A 248 -3.29 12.83 -16.82
C GLU A 248 -4.19 11.94 -15.93
N SER A 249 -3.62 10.87 -15.36
CA SER A 249 -4.34 10.02 -14.40
C SER A 249 -4.71 10.80 -13.13
N ALA A 250 -3.80 11.62 -12.62
CA ALA A 250 -4.07 12.47 -11.46
C ALA A 250 -5.20 13.46 -11.75
N GLN A 251 -5.20 14.12 -12.92
CA GLN A 251 -6.28 15.02 -13.32
C GLN A 251 -7.61 14.29 -13.42
N ARG A 252 -7.64 13.10 -14.06
CA ARG A 252 -8.85 12.28 -14.20
C ARG A 252 -9.51 11.96 -12.86
N PHE A 253 -8.73 11.65 -11.83
CA PHE A 253 -9.27 11.38 -10.50
C PHE A 253 -9.59 12.64 -9.71
N LEU A 254 -8.86 13.74 -9.93
CA LEU A 254 -9.16 15.03 -9.35
C LEU A 254 -10.53 15.56 -9.83
N ASP A 255 -10.89 15.31 -11.08
CA ASP A 255 -12.20 15.68 -11.64
C ASP A 255 -13.39 14.99 -10.93
N LYS A 256 -13.12 13.91 -10.19
CA LYS A 256 -14.10 13.17 -9.38
C LYS A 256 -14.10 13.61 -7.90
N ALA A 257 -13.13 14.42 -7.48
CA ALA A 257 -13.02 14.92 -6.12
C ALA A 257 -14.05 16.03 -5.85
N ASP A 258 -14.27 16.33 -4.58
CA ASP A 258 -15.06 17.50 -4.19
C ASP A 258 -14.25 18.78 -4.45
N ALA A 259 -14.73 19.61 -5.38
CA ALA A 259 -14.11 20.90 -5.71
C ALA A 259 -14.08 21.90 -4.54
N GLY A 260 -14.89 21.66 -3.50
CA GLY A 260 -14.88 22.41 -2.24
C GLY A 260 -13.66 22.09 -1.35
N ASP A 261 -13.09 20.89 -1.45
CA ASP A 261 -11.95 20.45 -0.63
C ASP A 261 -10.71 21.30 -0.93
N SER A 262 -10.09 21.86 0.11
CA SER A 262 -8.88 22.68 -0.04
C SER A 262 -7.73 21.90 -0.66
N ARG A 263 -7.61 20.60 -0.38
CA ARG A 263 -6.56 19.75 -0.97
C ARG A 263 -6.76 19.57 -2.47
N ALA A 264 -8.01 19.45 -2.92
CA ALA A 264 -8.32 19.39 -4.35
C ALA A 264 -7.89 20.67 -5.07
N LYS A 265 -8.15 21.84 -4.45
CA LYS A 265 -7.72 23.14 -4.98
C LYS A 265 -6.20 23.28 -5.06
N ASP A 266 -5.49 22.83 -4.04
CA ASP A 266 -4.03 22.89 -4.01
C ASP A 266 -3.42 21.91 -5.02
N LEU A 267 -3.95 20.69 -5.10
CA LEU A 267 -3.51 19.70 -6.08
C LEU A 267 -3.74 20.18 -7.52
N LYS A 268 -4.87 20.85 -7.80
CA LYS A 268 -5.14 21.45 -9.11
C LYS A 268 -4.03 22.42 -9.53
N LYS A 269 -3.62 23.32 -8.63
CA LYS A 269 -2.51 24.27 -8.90
C LYS A 269 -1.19 23.55 -9.15
N GLN A 270 -0.92 22.50 -8.39
CA GLN A 270 0.29 21.70 -8.55
C GLN A 270 0.31 20.96 -9.90
N LEU A 271 -0.83 20.41 -10.33
CA LEU A 271 -0.98 19.76 -11.64
C LEU A 271 -0.79 20.76 -12.78
N GLU A 272 -1.42 21.94 -12.72
CA GLU A 272 -1.24 23.00 -13.71
C GLU A 272 0.23 23.41 -13.84
N ALA A 273 0.93 23.56 -12.71
CA ALA A 273 2.36 23.86 -12.69
C ALA A 273 3.20 22.73 -13.29
N ALA A 274 2.91 21.47 -12.95
CA ALA A 274 3.64 20.30 -13.46
C ALA A 274 3.43 20.13 -14.98
N HIS A 275 2.19 20.27 -15.48
CA HIS A 275 1.92 20.23 -16.92
C HIS A 275 2.67 21.32 -17.69
N LYS A 276 2.72 22.55 -17.16
CA LYS A 276 3.49 23.65 -17.75
C LYS A 276 5.00 23.39 -17.77
N GLN A 277 5.52 22.71 -16.75
CA GLN A 277 6.94 22.33 -16.72
C GLN A 277 7.23 21.21 -17.72
N LEU A 278 6.34 20.23 -17.84
CA LEU A 278 6.46 19.13 -18.77
C LEU A 278 6.39 19.59 -20.23
N SER A 279 5.44 20.48 -20.56
CA SER A 279 5.28 21.01 -21.92
C SER A 279 6.46 21.86 -22.42
N ARG A 280 7.36 22.29 -21.52
CA ARG A 280 8.60 22.99 -21.88
C ARG A 280 9.76 22.03 -22.19
N ARG A 281 9.58 20.74 -21.92
CA ARG A 281 10.60 19.68 -22.08
C ARG A 281 10.33 18.77 -23.28
N THR A 282 9.06 18.66 -23.68
CA THR A 282 8.57 17.93 -24.85
C THR A 282 8.46 18.85 -26.05
#